data_AF-A0A8J3X7C8-F1
#
_entry.id   AF-A0A8J3X7C8-F1
#
_cell.length_a   1.000
_cell.length_b   1.000
_cell.length_c   1.000
_cell.angle_alpha   90.00
_cell.angle_beta   90.00
_cell.angle_gamma   90.00
#
_symmetry.space_group_name_H-M   'P 1'
#
loop_
_entity.id
_entity.type
_entity.pdbx_description
1 polymer ?
#
loop_
_entity_poly.entity_id
_entity_poly.type
_entity_poly.pdbx_seq_one_letter_code
_entity_poly.pdbx_strand_id
1 'polypeptide(L)'
;MNTTGAGSPTEGDLAQRWFAAASHEVRTPLAGLRAELEEARLNPGQTELPQVLDAALRSVDRLEAIVADLFLLAQIAEGTWAGHQPVDLSAVARVHAVVPAAGPEVQLRAADPVIVDAAPTLLDRLVANLLENARRYAQQAIQIQVRRHGSTAELIVTDDGPGIPAPDRERVFERFFRLDSARCRRRGGAGLGLAVARDIAHAHNGTLHVEDAAGAGARFVLRLPATGQAACR
;
A
#
# COMPACT_ATOMS: atom_id res chain seq x y z
N MET A 1 -8.31 -39.24 -23.16
CA MET A 1 -8.40 -37.81 -23.54
C MET A 1 -9.54 -37.20 -22.77
N ASN A 2 -9.27 -36.39 -21.75
CA ASN A 2 -10.25 -35.48 -21.17
C ASN A 2 -9.47 -34.26 -20.65
N THR A 3 -9.56 -33.17 -21.40
CA THR A 3 -9.03 -31.86 -21.06
C THR A 3 -10.06 -31.16 -20.18
N THR A 4 -9.76 -31.03 -18.89
CA THR A 4 -10.52 -30.20 -17.96
C THR A 4 -10.32 -28.73 -18.33
N GLY A 5 -11.33 -28.12 -18.95
CA GLY A 5 -11.40 -26.68 -19.15
C GLY A 5 -11.68 -26.02 -17.80
N ALA A 6 -10.66 -25.38 -17.22
CA ALA A 6 -10.87 -24.41 -16.16
C ALA A 6 -11.50 -23.16 -16.80
N GLY A 7 -12.83 -23.03 -16.70
CA GLY A 7 -13.52 -21.80 -17.05
C GLY A 7 -12.98 -20.66 -16.20
N SER A 8 -12.61 -19.55 -16.86
CA SER A 8 -12.25 -18.30 -16.19
C SER A 8 -13.37 -17.89 -15.22
N PRO A 9 -13.04 -17.51 -13.97
CA PRO A 9 -14.05 -17.15 -12.97
C PRO A 9 -14.92 -16.01 -13.48
N THR A 10 -16.24 -16.09 -13.22
CA THR A 10 -17.17 -15.04 -13.61
C THR A 10 -17.00 -13.80 -12.73
N GLU A 11 -17.42 -12.65 -13.22
CA GLU A 11 -17.35 -11.37 -12.48
C GLU A 11 -18.08 -11.44 -11.12
N GLY A 12 -19.18 -12.21 -11.05
CA GLY A 12 -19.91 -12.50 -9.80
C GLY A 12 -19.13 -13.35 -8.81
N ASP A 13 -18.33 -14.31 -9.27
CA ASP A 13 -17.49 -15.15 -8.40
C ASP A 13 -16.34 -14.34 -7.76
N LEU A 14 -15.80 -13.38 -8.50
CA LEU A 14 -14.75 -12.48 -8.01
C LEU A 14 -15.32 -11.51 -6.97
N ALA A 15 -16.49 -10.91 -7.23
CA ALA A 15 -17.17 -10.03 -6.28
C ALA A 15 -17.49 -10.75 -4.96
N GLN A 16 -18.00 -11.99 -5.03
CA GLN A 16 -18.31 -12.77 -3.84
C GLN A 16 -17.06 -13.13 -3.02
N ARG A 17 -15.96 -13.49 -3.70
CA ARG A 17 -14.67 -13.76 -3.04
C ARG A 17 -14.11 -12.51 -2.36
N TRP A 18 -14.24 -11.34 -2.99
CA TRP A 18 -13.81 -10.08 -2.40
C TRP A 18 -14.64 -9.71 -1.18
N PHE A 19 -15.97 -9.87 -1.25
CA PHE A 19 -16.83 -9.58 -0.11
C PHE A 19 -16.51 -10.49 1.09
N ALA A 20 -16.26 -11.78 0.83
CA ALA A 20 -15.85 -12.73 1.86
C ALA A 20 -14.49 -12.36 2.48
N ALA A 21 -13.50 -11.98 1.66
CA ALA A 21 -12.18 -11.56 2.11
C ALA A 21 -12.23 -10.25 2.91
N ALA A 22 -12.99 -9.26 2.44
CA ALA A 22 -13.23 -8.00 3.16
C ALA A 22 -13.86 -8.26 4.54
N SER A 23 -14.88 -9.10 4.60
CA SER A 23 -15.54 -9.48 5.84
C SER A 23 -14.58 -10.14 6.83
N HIS A 24 -13.67 -10.98 6.35
CA HIS A 24 -12.67 -11.65 7.18
C HIS A 24 -11.64 -10.66 7.75
N GLU A 25 -11.13 -9.75 6.91
CA GLU A 25 -10.16 -8.73 7.33
C GLU A 25 -10.76 -7.73 8.33
N VAL A 26 -12.06 -7.43 8.26
CA VAL A 26 -12.76 -6.61 9.26
C VAL A 26 -13.02 -7.38 10.56
N ARG A 27 -13.40 -8.67 10.47
CA ARG A 27 -13.74 -9.48 11.64
C ARG A 27 -12.55 -9.66 12.60
N THR A 28 -11.34 -9.75 12.05
CA THR A 28 -10.12 -10.00 12.84
C THR A 28 -9.80 -8.88 13.85
N PRO A 29 -9.62 -7.60 13.45
CA PRO A 29 -9.41 -6.50 14.40
C PRO A 29 -10.64 -6.25 15.29
N LEU A 30 -11.86 -6.49 14.80
CA LEU A 30 -13.06 -6.39 15.63
C LEU A 30 -13.09 -7.43 16.77
N ALA A 31 -12.69 -8.68 16.48
CA ALA A 31 -12.56 -9.72 17.48
C ALA A 31 -11.44 -9.42 18.50
N GLY A 32 -10.31 -8.87 18.03
CA GLY A 32 -9.22 -8.43 18.89
C GLY A 32 -9.64 -7.32 19.85
N LEU A 33 -10.24 -6.25 19.31
CA LEU A 33 -10.82 -5.15 20.10
C LEU A 33 -11.80 -5.67 21.16
N ARG A 34 -12.68 -6.59 20.78
CA ARG A 34 -13.64 -7.18 21.71
C ARG A 34 -12.95 -7.96 22.83
N ALA A 35 -11.94 -8.78 22.51
CA ALA A 35 -11.20 -9.56 23.50
C ALA A 35 -10.46 -8.66 24.50
N GLU A 36 -9.80 -7.60 24.02
CA GLU A 36 -9.08 -6.62 24.85
C GLU A 36 -10.03 -5.91 25.84
N LEU A 37 -11.22 -5.51 25.37
CA LEU A 37 -12.23 -4.87 26.21
C LEU A 37 -12.89 -5.85 27.20
N GLU A 38 -13.12 -7.10 26.80
CA GLU A 38 -13.67 -8.14 27.67
C GLU A 38 -12.67 -8.51 28.78
N GLU A 39 -11.38 -8.61 28.48
CA GLU A 39 -10.32 -8.87 29.44
C GLU A 39 -10.23 -7.78 30.51
N ALA A 40 -10.20 -6.51 30.09
CA ALA A 40 -10.18 -5.38 31.02
C ALA A 40 -11.43 -5.30 31.89
N ARG A 41 -12.60 -5.74 31.37
CA ARG A 41 -13.85 -5.80 32.13
C ARG A 41 -13.88 -6.94 33.15
N LEU A 42 -13.30 -8.10 32.82
CA LEU A 42 -13.30 -9.29 33.70
C LEU A 42 -12.24 -9.20 34.80
N ASN A 43 -11.13 -8.51 34.56
CA ASN A 43 -10.01 -8.40 35.49
C ASN A 43 -9.67 -6.94 35.87
N PRO A 44 -10.63 -6.20 36.47
CA PRO A 44 -10.41 -4.81 36.85
C PRO A 44 -9.26 -4.72 37.87
N GLY A 45 -8.27 -3.87 37.59
CA GLY A 45 -7.10 -3.64 38.45
C GLY A 45 -5.94 -4.63 38.29
N GLN A 46 -6.10 -5.71 37.52
CA GLN A 46 -5.00 -6.61 37.15
C GLN A 46 -4.46 -6.35 35.73
N THR A 47 -5.20 -5.58 34.94
CA THR A 47 -4.82 -5.23 33.57
C THR A 47 -4.25 -3.81 33.56
N GLU A 48 -3.11 -3.63 32.89
CA GLU A 48 -2.53 -2.31 32.64
C GLU A 48 -3.43 -1.54 31.67
N LEU A 49 -4.35 -0.73 32.21
CA LEU A 49 -5.34 0.01 31.42
C LEU A 49 -4.74 0.78 30.23
N PRO A 50 -3.57 1.46 30.35
CA PRO A 50 -2.94 2.10 29.20
C PRO A 50 -2.65 1.13 28.05
N GLN A 51 -2.14 -0.08 28.35
CA GLN A 51 -1.81 -1.07 27.33
C GLN A 51 -3.04 -1.60 26.60
N VAL A 52 -4.15 -1.80 27.34
CA VAL A 52 -5.43 -2.20 26.75
C VAL A 52 -5.96 -1.11 25.83
N LEU A 53 -5.93 0.15 26.27
CA LEU A 53 -6.39 1.28 25.47
C LEU A 53 -5.54 1.45 24.20
N ASP A 54 -4.22 1.34 24.31
CA ASP A 54 -3.32 1.38 23.16
C ASP A 54 -3.59 0.23 22.18
N ALA A 55 -3.91 -0.97 22.68
CA ALA A 55 -4.26 -2.11 21.85
C ALA A 55 -5.61 -1.92 21.14
N ALA A 56 -6.60 -1.42 21.88
CA ALA A 56 -7.92 -1.13 21.34
C ALA A 56 -7.86 -0.06 20.25
N LEU A 57 -7.09 1.02 20.49
CA LEU A 57 -6.87 2.08 19.51
C LEU A 57 -6.18 1.55 18.25
N ARG A 58 -5.15 0.71 18.38
CA ARG A 58 -4.53 0.05 17.20
C ARG A 58 -5.53 -0.79 16.40
N SER A 59 -6.47 -1.46 17.09
CA SER A 59 -7.52 -2.24 16.43
C SER A 59 -8.53 -1.34 15.71
N VAL A 60 -8.88 -0.19 16.29
CA VAL A 60 -9.72 0.84 15.66
C VAL A 60 -9.02 1.47 14.44
N ASP A 61 -7.77 1.91 14.57
CA ASP A 61 -6.98 2.48 13.47
C ASP A 61 -6.90 1.51 12.30
N ARG A 62 -6.76 0.21 12.58
CA ARG A 62 -6.74 -0.82 11.55
C ARG A 62 -8.10 -0.97 10.86
N LEU A 63 -9.20 -0.91 11.60
CA LEU A 63 -10.56 -0.94 11.03
C LEU A 63 -10.80 0.28 10.14
N GLU A 64 -10.43 1.47 10.61
CA GLU A 64 -10.56 2.72 9.84
C GLU A 64 -9.76 2.66 8.54
N ALA A 65 -8.51 2.17 8.59
CA ALA A 65 -7.69 1.99 7.40
C ALA A 65 -8.31 1.03 6.37
N ILE A 66 -8.90 -0.08 6.82
CA ILE A 66 -9.59 -1.03 5.94
C ILE A 66 -10.79 -0.36 5.28
N VAL A 67 -11.63 0.32 6.05
CA VAL A 67 -12.83 0.99 5.53
C VAL A 67 -12.45 2.10 4.55
N ALA A 68 -11.42 2.89 4.86
CA ALA A 68 -10.91 3.93 3.98
C ALA A 68 -10.41 3.37 2.65
N ASP A 69 -9.64 2.27 2.67
CA ASP A 69 -9.17 1.61 1.45
C ASP A 69 -10.32 1.06 0.61
N LEU A 70 -11.34 0.46 1.24
CA LEU A 70 -12.52 -0.05 0.53
C LEU A 70 -13.31 1.08 -0.15
N PHE A 71 -13.53 2.19 0.56
CA PHE A 71 -14.22 3.35 0.02
C PHE A 71 -13.43 3.96 -1.16
N LEU A 72 -12.11 4.06 -1.01
CA LEU A 72 -11.24 4.58 -2.05
C LEU A 72 -11.25 3.69 -3.31
N LEU A 73 -11.23 2.37 -3.15
CA LEU A 73 -11.34 1.45 -4.28
C LEU A 73 -12.67 1.63 -5.03
N ALA A 74 -13.77 1.84 -4.31
CA ALA A 74 -15.07 2.12 -4.92
C ALA A 74 -15.05 3.47 -5.66
N GLN A 75 -14.49 4.52 -5.06
CA GLN A 75 -14.36 5.84 -5.68
C GLN A 75 -13.54 5.79 -6.98
N ILE A 76 -12.43 5.04 -6.99
CA ILE A 76 -11.60 4.86 -8.18
C ILE A 76 -12.34 4.05 -9.25
N ALA A 77 -13.11 3.03 -8.88
CA ALA A 77 -13.92 2.27 -9.84
C ALA A 77 -14.99 3.16 -10.51
N GLU A 78 -15.54 4.13 -9.78
CA GLU A 78 -16.59 5.03 -10.27
C GLU A 78 -16.08 6.28 -11.01
N GLY A 79 -14.78 6.58 -10.97
CA GLY A 79 -14.28 7.80 -11.61
C GLY A 79 -14.42 9.07 -10.76
N THR A 80 -14.78 8.97 -9.47
CA THR A 80 -15.35 10.08 -8.69
C THR A 80 -14.34 10.80 -7.78
N TRP A 81 -13.06 10.86 -8.18
CA TRP A 81 -12.00 11.53 -7.41
C TRP A 81 -11.82 13.01 -7.78
N ALA A 82 -11.13 13.75 -6.90
CA ALA A 82 -10.80 15.16 -7.11
C ALA A 82 -10.02 15.36 -8.43
N GLY A 83 -10.23 16.50 -9.10
CA GLY A 83 -9.61 16.80 -10.38
C GLY A 83 -8.07 16.76 -10.34
N HIS A 84 -7.48 16.54 -11.52
CA HIS A 84 -6.04 16.54 -11.72
C HIS A 84 -5.49 17.96 -11.61
N GLN A 85 -4.33 18.09 -10.97
CA GLN A 85 -3.56 19.33 -10.93
C GLN A 85 -2.06 19.01 -10.97
N PRO A 86 -1.19 19.99 -11.30
CA PRO A 86 0.25 19.80 -11.23
C PRO A 86 0.72 19.48 -9.79
N VAL A 87 1.32 18.32 -9.60
CA VAL A 87 1.88 17.87 -8.31
C VAL A 87 3.36 17.53 -8.49
N ASP A 88 4.20 17.99 -7.57
CA ASP A 88 5.61 17.60 -7.49
C ASP A 88 5.76 16.24 -6.79
N LEU A 89 5.98 15.19 -7.58
CA LEU A 89 6.21 13.83 -7.09
C LEU A 89 7.46 13.73 -6.20
N SER A 90 8.48 14.55 -6.46
CA SER A 90 9.69 14.62 -5.64
C SER A 90 9.38 15.18 -4.25
N ALA A 91 8.47 16.15 -4.15
CA ALA A 91 8.03 16.70 -2.88
C ALA A 91 7.18 15.68 -2.09
N VAL A 92 6.23 15.01 -2.73
CA VAL A 92 5.40 13.96 -2.10
C VAL A 92 6.30 12.85 -1.53
N ALA A 93 7.24 12.33 -2.33
CA ALA A 93 8.20 11.32 -1.88
C ALA A 93 9.03 11.80 -0.68
N ARG A 94 9.39 13.09 -0.63
CA ARG A 94 10.16 13.70 0.46
C ARG A 94 9.39 13.78 1.78
N VAL A 95 8.10 14.10 1.73
CA VAL A 95 7.23 14.09 2.92
C VAL A 95 7.19 12.68 3.51
N HIS A 96 6.97 11.67 2.66
CA HIS A 96 6.89 10.28 3.11
C HIS A 96 8.26 9.67 3.45
N ALA A 97 9.37 10.23 2.97
CA ALA A 97 10.71 9.75 3.30
C ALA A 97 11.13 10.02 4.75
N VAL A 98 10.44 10.90 5.48
CA VAL A 98 10.74 11.19 6.89
C VAL A 98 10.33 9.98 7.76
N VAL A 99 11.28 9.43 8.52
CA VAL A 99 11.06 8.25 9.38
C VAL A 99 11.27 8.62 10.85
N PRO A 100 10.48 8.05 11.78
CA PRO A 100 10.80 8.09 13.21
C PRO A 100 12.15 7.44 13.52
N ALA A 101 12.80 7.82 14.63
CA ALA A 101 14.16 7.39 14.99
C ALA A 101 14.38 5.86 15.13
N ALA A 102 13.32 5.05 15.15
CA ALA A 102 13.39 3.59 15.35
C ALA A 102 13.02 2.75 14.10
N GLY A 103 12.95 3.36 12.91
CA GLY A 103 12.63 2.67 11.64
C GLY A 103 13.84 2.37 10.75
N PRO A 104 13.63 1.68 9.60
CA PRO A 104 14.67 1.48 8.60
C PRO A 104 15.15 2.83 8.04
N GLU A 105 16.44 2.91 7.70
CA GLU A 105 17.05 4.10 7.10
C GLU A 105 16.43 4.35 5.71
N VAL A 106 15.87 5.54 5.50
CA VAL A 106 15.32 5.93 4.20
C VAL A 106 16.27 6.88 3.48
N GLN A 107 16.73 6.46 2.31
CA GLN A 107 17.56 7.27 1.43
C GLN A 107 16.75 7.74 0.23
N LEU A 108 16.49 9.05 0.14
CA LEU A 108 15.80 9.66 -0.99
C LEU A 108 16.80 10.28 -1.97
N ARG A 109 16.70 9.89 -3.24
CA ARG A 109 17.38 10.52 -4.38
C ARG A 109 16.35 11.17 -5.30
N ALA A 110 16.23 12.48 -5.21
CA ALA A 110 15.37 13.30 -6.07
C ALA A 110 16.09 14.62 -6.36
N ALA A 111 16.82 14.66 -7.50
CA ALA A 111 17.69 15.78 -7.85
C ALA A 111 16.88 17.02 -8.25
N ASP A 112 15.82 16.82 -9.05
CA ASP A 112 14.96 17.89 -9.56
C ASP A 112 13.47 17.63 -9.22
N PRO A 113 12.63 18.69 -9.15
CA PRO A 113 11.18 18.53 -9.09
C PRO A 113 10.65 17.76 -10.30
N VAL A 114 9.81 16.75 -10.05
CA VAL A 114 9.20 15.94 -11.11
C VAL A 114 7.69 16.16 -11.07
N ILE A 115 7.20 16.98 -12.00
CA ILE A 115 5.78 17.37 -12.04
C ILE A 115 4.97 16.34 -12.84
N VAL A 116 3.86 15.91 -12.23
CA VAL A 116 2.84 15.06 -12.84
C VAL A 116 1.49 15.76 -12.74
N ASP A 117 0.59 15.51 -13.68
CA ASP A 117 -0.81 15.92 -13.54
C ASP A 117 -1.55 14.82 -12.77
N ALA A 118 -1.95 15.11 -11.54
CA ALA A 118 -2.50 14.10 -10.63
C ALA A 118 -3.49 14.67 -9.62
N ALA A 119 -4.34 13.81 -9.10
CA ALA A 119 -5.13 14.12 -7.90
C ALA A 119 -4.20 14.04 -6.67
N PRO A 120 -3.95 15.14 -5.94
CA PRO A 120 -2.90 15.16 -4.91
C PRO A 120 -3.13 14.16 -3.79
N THR A 121 -4.38 14.00 -3.35
CA THR A 121 -4.75 13.07 -2.27
C THR A 121 -4.56 11.62 -2.68
N LEU A 122 -4.82 11.29 -3.95
CA LEU A 122 -4.57 9.94 -4.47
C LEU A 122 -3.08 9.68 -4.63
N LEU A 123 -2.34 10.64 -5.17
CA LEU A 123 -0.89 10.48 -5.33
C LEU A 123 -0.19 10.32 -3.97
N ASP A 124 -0.60 11.11 -2.97
CA ASP A 124 -0.13 10.97 -1.59
C ASP A 124 -0.40 9.57 -1.03
N ARG A 125 -1.64 9.06 -1.21
CA ARG A 125 -2.03 7.72 -0.77
C ARG A 125 -1.22 6.62 -1.46
N LEU A 126 -0.99 6.73 -2.77
CA LEU A 126 -0.17 5.77 -3.52
C LEU A 126 1.24 5.70 -2.93
N VAL A 127 1.90 6.85 -2.76
CA VAL A 127 3.27 6.91 -2.23
C VAL A 127 3.32 6.39 -0.79
N ALA A 128 2.34 6.75 0.05
CA ALA A 128 2.21 6.24 1.41
C ALA A 128 2.11 4.70 1.42
N ASN A 129 1.28 4.12 0.55
CA ASN A 129 1.12 2.67 0.47
C ASN A 129 2.42 1.96 0.05
N LEU A 130 3.18 2.52 -0.89
CA LEU A 130 4.47 1.95 -1.30
C LEU A 130 5.51 2.02 -0.17
N LEU A 131 5.61 3.15 0.52
CA LEU A 131 6.59 3.29 1.61
C LEU A 131 6.19 2.52 2.86
N GLU A 132 4.91 2.45 3.21
CA GLU A 132 4.44 1.63 4.32
C GLU A 132 4.71 0.14 4.04
N ASN A 133 4.52 -0.29 2.79
CA ASN A 133 4.91 -1.63 2.37
C ASN A 133 6.43 -1.83 2.54
N ALA A 134 7.25 -0.92 2.04
CA ALA A 134 8.71 -0.99 2.20
C ALA A 134 9.13 -1.02 3.68
N ARG A 135 8.57 -0.15 4.54
CA ARG A 135 8.86 -0.10 5.99
C ARG A 135 8.50 -1.38 6.71
N ARG A 136 7.41 -2.03 6.31
CA ARG A 136 6.96 -3.28 6.90
C ARG A 136 7.93 -4.43 6.63
N TYR A 137 8.49 -4.48 5.43
CA TYR A 137 9.28 -5.62 4.94
C TYR A 137 10.79 -5.39 4.94
N ALA A 138 11.25 -4.15 4.95
CA ALA A 138 12.66 -3.80 5.06
C ALA A 138 13.27 -4.38 6.34
N GLN A 139 14.54 -4.75 6.22
CA GLN A 139 15.38 -5.16 7.34
C GLN A 139 16.12 -3.96 7.90
N GLN A 140 16.77 -3.17 7.04
CA GLN A 140 17.64 -2.07 7.46
C GLN A 140 17.39 -0.79 6.67
N ALA A 141 17.21 -0.89 5.36
CA ALA A 141 17.20 0.29 4.48
C ALA A 141 16.12 0.27 3.41
N ILE A 142 15.66 1.47 3.05
CA ILE A 142 14.75 1.74 1.95
C ILE A 142 15.37 2.82 1.07
N GLN A 143 15.43 2.58 -0.22
CA GLN A 143 15.89 3.53 -1.22
C GLN A 143 14.72 4.03 -2.05
N ILE A 144 14.56 5.34 -2.12
CA ILE A 144 13.56 6.01 -2.92
C ILE A 144 14.28 6.80 -4.01
N GLN A 145 13.90 6.61 -5.26
CA GLN A 145 14.42 7.38 -6.38
C GLN A 145 13.26 8.03 -7.13
N VAL A 146 13.34 9.33 -7.35
CA VAL A 146 12.40 10.06 -8.21
C VAL A 146 13.18 10.65 -9.36
N ARG A 147 12.78 10.33 -10.59
CA ARG A 147 13.44 10.81 -11.81
C ARG A 147 12.45 11.03 -12.94
N ARG A 148 12.84 11.88 -13.88
CA ARG A 148 12.10 12.10 -15.12
C ARG A 148 12.89 11.53 -16.30
N HIS A 149 12.24 10.71 -17.10
CA HIS A 149 12.75 10.23 -18.38
C HIS A 149 11.81 10.71 -19.50
N GLY A 150 12.18 11.81 -20.17
CA GLY A 150 11.36 12.41 -21.23
C GLY A 150 9.97 12.84 -20.72
N SER A 151 8.92 12.20 -21.24
CA SER A 151 7.51 12.41 -20.87
C SER A 151 7.03 11.49 -19.74
N THR A 152 7.93 10.77 -19.06
CA THR A 152 7.58 9.84 -17.99
C THR A 152 8.26 10.24 -16.68
N ALA A 153 7.47 10.34 -15.61
CA ALA A 153 7.92 10.44 -14.25
C ALA A 153 8.05 9.02 -13.69
N GLU A 154 9.16 8.71 -13.03
CA GLU A 154 9.41 7.41 -12.41
C GLU A 154 9.73 7.58 -10.92
N LEU A 155 8.97 6.88 -10.08
CA LEU A 155 9.24 6.71 -8.65
C LEU A 155 9.60 5.24 -8.42
N ILE A 156 10.78 5.00 -7.88
CA ILE A 156 11.29 3.67 -7.55
C ILE A 156 11.41 3.58 -6.03
N VAL A 157 10.80 2.56 -5.44
CA VAL A 157 10.97 2.21 -4.02
C VAL A 157 11.61 0.84 -3.95
N THR A 158 12.81 0.76 -3.37
CA THR A 158 13.56 -0.48 -3.18
C THR A 158 13.78 -0.71 -1.69
N ASP A 159 13.34 -1.86 -1.18
CA ASP A 159 13.68 -2.33 0.18
C ASP A 159 14.72 -3.44 0.14
N ASP A 160 15.31 -3.75 1.30
CA ASP A 160 16.25 -4.85 1.53
C ASP A 160 15.59 -6.06 2.22
N GLY A 161 14.27 -6.20 2.04
CA GLY A 161 13.45 -7.26 2.63
C GLY A 161 13.62 -8.63 1.96
N PRO A 162 12.67 -9.57 2.18
CA PRO A 162 12.72 -10.90 1.57
C PRO A 162 12.47 -10.89 0.05
N GLY A 163 12.02 -9.78 -0.51
CA GLY A 163 11.61 -9.66 -1.91
C GLY A 163 10.32 -10.39 -2.25
N ILE A 164 9.99 -10.36 -3.55
CA ILE A 164 8.77 -10.97 -4.08
C ILE A 164 9.17 -12.00 -5.15
N PRO A 165 8.81 -13.28 -4.97
CA PRO A 165 9.04 -14.32 -5.98
C PRO A 165 8.40 -13.93 -7.32
N ALA A 166 9.08 -14.23 -8.42
CA ALA A 166 8.58 -13.97 -9.78
C ALA A 166 7.10 -14.35 -10.03
N PRO A 167 6.61 -15.55 -9.63
CA PRO A 167 5.20 -15.92 -9.86
C PRO A 167 4.20 -15.07 -9.06
N ASP A 168 4.63 -14.39 -8.01
CA ASP A 168 3.77 -13.58 -7.16
C ASP A 168 3.84 -12.09 -7.47
N ARG A 169 4.72 -11.63 -8.38
CA ARG A 169 4.91 -10.20 -8.70
C ARG A 169 3.67 -9.49 -9.21
N GLU A 170 2.81 -10.20 -9.94
CA GLU A 170 1.50 -9.66 -10.35
C GLU A 170 0.46 -9.83 -9.24
N ARG A 171 0.51 -10.97 -8.53
CA ARG A 171 -0.46 -11.35 -7.51
C ARG A 171 -0.41 -10.45 -6.28
N VAL A 172 0.75 -9.85 -5.95
CA VAL A 172 0.87 -8.87 -4.85
C VAL A 172 0.00 -7.63 -5.01
N PHE A 173 -0.51 -7.37 -6.21
CA PHE A 173 -1.46 -6.30 -6.48
C PHE A 173 -2.93 -6.76 -6.46
N GLU A 174 -3.20 -8.06 -6.29
CA GLU A 174 -4.56 -8.56 -6.09
C GLU A 174 -5.09 -8.13 -4.72
N ARG A 175 -6.37 -7.77 -4.66
CA ARG A 175 -7.03 -7.38 -3.41
C ARG A 175 -6.97 -8.52 -2.40
N PHE A 176 -6.58 -8.20 -1.17
CA PHE A 176 -6.44 -9.15 -0.05
C PHE A 176 -5.34 -10.22 -0.24
N PHE A 177 -4.57 -10.16 -1.32
CA PHE A 177 -3.46 -11.08 -1.49
C PHE A 177 -2.33 -10.76 -0.52
N ARG A 178 -1.76 -11.81 0.06
CA ARG A 178 -0.62 -11.73 0.98
C ARG A 178 0.32 -12.88 0.71
N LEU A 179 1.61 -12.61 0.78
CA LEU A 179 2.62 -13.67 0.74
C LEU A 179 2.57 -14.48 2.04
N ASP A 180 2.45 -15.81 1.93
CA ASP A 180 2.23 -16.79 3.02
C ASP A 180 3.43 -16.97 3.98
N SER A 181 4.41 -16.08 3.97
CA SER A 181 5.57 -16.23 4.85
C SER A 181 5.15 -16.08 6.32
N ALA A 182 5.55 -17.02 7.18
CA ALA A 182 5.20 -17.04 8.61
C ALA A 182 5.58 -15.74 9.35
N ARG A 183 6.56 -14.98 8.84
CA ARG A 183 6.94 -13.63 9.31
C ARG A 183 5.95 -12.53 8.90
N CYS A 184 5.26 -12.68 7.77
CA CYS A 184 4.27 -11.74 7.22
C CYS A 184 3.01 -11.63 8.08
N ARG A 185 2.63 -12.71 8.78
CA ARG A 185 1.42 -12.74 9.63
C ARG A 185 1.51 -11.81 10.84
N ARG A 186 2.72 -11.61 11.40
CA ARG A 186 2.94 -10.79 12.60
C ARG A 186 3.06 -9.29 12.34
N ARG A 187 3.42 -8.88 11.12
CA ARG A 187 3.69 -7.46 10.77
C ARG A 187 2.49 -6.70 10.15
N GLY A 188 1.33 -7.36 10.02
CA GLY A 188 0.00 -6.74 9.88
C GLY A 188 -0.28 -5.97 8.59
N GLY A 189 -1.42 -6.21 7.93
CA GLY A 189 -1.91 -5.42 6.80
C GLY A 189 -3.04 -6.14 6.08
N ALA A 190 -4.06 -5.42 5.60
CA ALA A 190 -5.26 -6.01 4.99
C ALA A 190 -5.04 -6.56 3.57
N GLY A 191 -3.84 -6.41 3.00
CA GLY A 191 -3.57 -6.78 1.60
C GLY A 191 -4.25 -5.85 0.57
N LEU A 192 -4.63 -4.64 0.98
CA LEU A 192 -5.28 -3.65 0.11
C LEU A 192 -4.33 -2.58 -0.41
N GLY A 193 -3.27 -2.23 0.33
CA GLY A 193 -2.42 -1.07 0.01
C GLY A 193 -1.79 -1.11 -1.39
N LEU A 194 -1.23 -2.25 -1.81
CA LEU A 194 -0.63 -2.39 -3.15
C LEU A 194 -1.70 -2.41 -4.26
N ALA A 195 -2.86 -3.02 -4.02
CA ALA A 195 -3.98 -3.00 -4.95
C ALA A 195 -4.48 -1.56 -5.16
N VAL A 196 -4.69 -0.81 -4.07
CA VAL A 196 -5.03 0.61 -4.10
C VAL A 196 -3.98 1.41 -4.85
N ALA A 197 -2.69 1.20 -4.56
CA ALA A 197 -1.61 1.91 -5.24
C ALA A 197 -1.60 1.65 -6.76
N ARG A 198 -1.89 0.41 -7.19
CA ARG A 198 -1.96 0.06 -8.62
C ARG A 198 -3.19 0.65 -9.30
N ASP A 199 -4.34 0.63 -8.65
CA ASP A 199 -5.57 1.24 -9.17
C ASP A 199 -5.40 2.76 -9.30
N ILE A 200 -4.76 3.42 -8.33
CA ILE A 200 -4.41 4.85 -8.44
C ILE A 200 -3.45 5.09 -9.60
N ALA A 201 -2.40 4.27 -9.76
CA ALA A 201 -1.46 4.43 -10.88
C ALA A 201 -2.18 4.34 -12.24
N HIS A 202 -3.07 3.35 -12.40
CA HIS A 202 -3.87 3.18 -13.62
C HIS A 202 -4.85 4.35 -13.84
N ALA A 203 -5.51 4.84 -12.78
CA ALA A 203 -6.38 6.01 -12.84
C ALA A 203 -5.65 7.28 -13.34
N HIS A 204 -4.32 7.33 -13.17
CA HIS A 204 -3.44 8.39 -13.65
C HIS A 204 -2.75 8.07 -14.98
N ASN A 205 -3.26 7.10 -15.75
CA ASN A 205 -2.68 6.63 -17.02
C ASN A 205 -1.22 6.16 -16.89
N GLY A 206 -0.87 5.66 -15.71
CA GLY A 206 0.45 5.14 -15.38
C GLY A 206 0.47 3.63 -15.18
N THR A 207 1.60 3.13 -14.70
CA THR A 207 1.80 1.72 -14.35
C THR A 207 2.51 1.58 -13.02
N LEU A 208 2.21 0.53 -12.29
CA LEU A 208 2.94 0.11 -11.10
C LEU A 208 3.25 -1.39 -11.21
N HIS A 209 4.53 -1.74 -11.15
CA HIS A 209 4.99 -3.12 -11.27
C HIS A 209 6.20 -3.40 -10.37
N VAL A 210 6.53 -4.68 -10.21
CA VAL A 210 7.71 -5.14 -9.45
C VAL A 210 8.79 -5.56 -10.43
N GLU A 211 9.99 -4.97 -10.29
CA GLU A 211 11.19 -5.35 -11.03
C GLU A 211 12.16 -6.16 -10.14
N ASP A 212 13.16 -6.78 -10.76
CA ASP A 212 14.28 -7.35 -10.04
C ASP A 212 15.07 -6.25 -9.31
N ALA A 213 15.36 -6.51 -8.03
CA ALA A 213 16.32 -5.74 -7.25
C ALA A 213 17.74 -6.28 -7.52
N ALA A 214 18.76 -5.41 -7.44
CA ALA A 214 20.16 -5.82 -7.62
C ALA A 214 20.69 -6.71 -6.47
N GLY A 215 19.86 -7.00 -5.47
CA GLY A 215 20.16 -7.84 -4.31
C GLY A 215 18.88 -8.46 -3.75
N ALA A 216 18.88 -8.83 -2.46
CA ALA A 216 17.66 -9.21 -1.77
C ALA A 216 16.72 -8.00 -1.61
N GLY A 217 15.41 -8.21 -1.73
CA GLY A 217 14.42 -7.15 -1.55
C GLY A 217 13.39 -7.05 -2.67
N ALA A 218 12.46 -6.11 -2.53
CA ALA A 218 11.48 -5.79 -3.56
C ALA A 218 11.77 -4.41 -4.17
N ARG A 219 11.59 -4.30 -5.49
CA ARG A 219 11.75 -3.04 -6.24
C ARG A 219 10.45 -2.70 -6.94
N PHE A 220 9.69 -1.77 -6.36
CA PHE A 220 8.47 -1.24 -6.93
C PHE A 220 8.79 -0.08 -7.85
N VAL A 221 8.24 -0.09 -9.06
CA VAL A 221 8.46 0.94 -10.07
C VAL A 221 7.12 1.52 -10.49
N LEU A 222 6.87 2.75 -10.08
CA LEU A 222 5.75 3.57 -10.52
C LEU A 222 6.18 4.42 -11.71
N ARG A 223 5.40 4.39 -12.78
CA ARG A 223 5.54 5.28 -13.94
C ARG A 223 4.27 6.08 -14.15
N LEU A 224 4.38 7.38 -14.23
CA LEU A 224 3.28 8.30 -14.53
C LEU A 224 3.64 9.19 -15.72
N PRO A 225 2.67 9.68 -16.50
CA PRO A 225 2.90 10.75 -17.47
C PRO A 225 3.46 12.00 -16.75
N ALA A 226 4.64 12.46 -17.15
CA ALA A 226 5.21 13.72 -16.66
C ALA A 226 4.67 14.89 -17.47
N THR A 227 4.27 15.96 -16.81
CA THR A 227 3.92 17.21 -17.48
C THR A 227 5.18 18.03 -17.78
N GLY A 228 5.12 18.85 -18.83
CA GLY A 228 6.17 19.82 -19.14
C GLY A 228 6.47 20.67 -17.90
N GLN A 229 7.76 20.90 -17.64
CA GLN A 229 8.30 21.62 -16.48
C GLN A 229 7.43 22.83 -16.14
N ALA A 230 7.06 22.99 -14.85
CA ALA A 230 6.40 24.20 -14.38
C ALA A 230 7.25 25.39 -14.82
N ALA A 231 6.74 26.16 -15.79
CA ALA A 231 7.35 27.41 -16.19
C ALA A 231 7.36 28.29 -14.94
N CYS A 232 8.55 28.57 -14.43
CA CYS A 232 8.75 29.58 -13.41
C CYS A 232 8.09 30.87 -13.91
N ARG A 233 7.07 31.35 -13.20
CA ARG A 233 6.59 32.73 -13.31
C ARG A 233 6.98 33.47 -12.06
#